data_AF-B1INK2-F1
#
_entry.id   AF-B1INK2-F1
#
_cell.length_a   1.000
_cell.length_b   1.000
_cell.length_c   1.000
_cell.angle_alpha   90.00
_cell.angle_beta   90.00
_cell.angle_gamma   90.00
#
_symmetry.space_group_name_H-M   'P 1'
#
loop_
_entity.id
_entity.type
_entity.pdbx_description
1 polymer ?
#
loop_
_entity_poly.entity_id
_entity_poly.type
_entity_poly.pdbx_seq_one_letter_code
_entity_poly.pdbx_strand_id
1 'polypeptide(L)' 'MYLLNGDLNQMSIQRTQLLAKGIQILQCDVYPAINEKKDYIKALRIIWNEKIEGWWNYKGEFLEYKICTEEEFTKGFDD' A
#
# COMPACT_ATOMS: atom_id res chain seq x y z
N MET A 1 5.94 -9.52 -9.56
CA MET A 1 5.15 -8.28 -9.66
C MET A 1 4.19 -8.25 -8.49
N TYR A 2 4.09 -7.12 -7.81
CA TYR A 2 3.28 -6.93 -6.61
C TYR A 2 2.13 -5.99 -6.95
N LEU A 3 0.89 -6.41 -6.71
CA LEU A 3 -0.29 -5.64 -7.05
C LEU A 3 -0.70 -4.75 -5.88
N LEU A 4 -1.17 -3.54 -6.19
CA LEU A 4 -1.92 -2.76 -5.22
C LEU A 4 -3.35 -3.32 -5.12
N ASN A 5 -3.88 -3.31 -3.90
CA ASN A 5 -5.16 -3.87 -3.52
C ASN A 5 -6.15 -2.79 -3.07
N GLY A 6 -7.43 -3.07 -3.25
CA GLY A 6 -8.55 -2.16 -2.97
C GLY A 6 -9.52 -2.04 -4.15
N ASP A 7 -10.57 -1.24 -3.97
CA ASP A 7 -11.46 -0.88 -5.06
C ASP A 7 -10.78 0.06 -6.08
N LEU A 8 -11.44 0.34 -7.21
CA LEU A 8 -10.89 1.17 -8.28
C LEU A 8 -10.51 2.59 -7.83
N ASN A 9 -11.27 3.17 -6.89
CA ASN A 9 -11.00 4.50 -6.38
C ASN A 9 -9.81 4.49 -5.42
N GLN A 10 -9.76 3.52 -4.50
CA GLN A 10 -8.63 3.27 -3.61
C GLN A 10 -7.33 3.08 -4.40
N MET A 11 -7.35 2.21 -5.42
CA MET A 11 -6.19 1.97 -6.28
C MET A 11 -5.75 3.21 -7.06
N SER A 12 -6.69 4.04 -7.51
CA SER A 12 -6.40 5.32 -8.18
C SER A 12 -5.71 6.33 -7.25
N ILE A 13 -6.23 6.47 -6.02
CA ILE A 13 -5.66 7.33 -4.98
C ILE A 13 -4.25 6.86 -4.60
N GLN A 14 -4.10 5.56 -4.31
CA GLN A 14 -2.81 4.96 -3.97
C GLN A 14 -1.80 5.16 -5.10
N ARG A 15 -2.18 4.92 -6.36
CA ARG A 15 -1.31 5.16 -7.52
C ARG A 15 -0.82 6.60 -7.57
N THR A 16 -1.74 7.55 -7.44
CA THR A 16 -1.42 8.99 -7.53
C THR A 16 -0.46 9.41 -6.42
N GLN A 17 -0.73 9.02 -5.18
CA GLN A 17 0.09 9.41 -4.04
C GLN A 17 1.47 8.75 -4.08
N LEU A 18 1.56 7.46 -4.43
CA LEU A 18 2.84 6.76 -4.53
C LEU A 18 3.72 7.31 -5.67
N LEU A 19 3.14 7.66 -6.83
CA LEU A 19 3.87 8.35 -7.89
C LEU A 19 4.44 9.69 -7.43
N ALA A 20 3.67 10.48 -6.66
CA ALA A 20 4.15 11.73 -6.08
C ALA A 20 5.30 11.56 -5.07
N LYS A 21 5.46 10.36 -4.47
CA LYS A 21 6.59 9.99 -3.61
C LYS A 21 7.74 9.32 -4.38
N GLY A 22 7.69 9.31 -5.70
CA GLY A 22 8.72 8.75 -6.56
C GLY A 22 8.75 7.22 -6.61
N ILE A 23 7.65 6.54 -6.27
CA ILE A 23 7.52 5.09 -6.50
C ILE A 23 7.14 4.88 -7.96
N GLN A 24 7.93 4.07 -8.67
CA GLN A 24 7.59 3.66 -10.02
C GLN A 24 6.43 2.66 -9.98
N ILE A 25 5.33 3.01 -10.65
CA ILE A 25 4.15 2.16 -10.77
C ILE A 25 3.95 1.75 -12.22
N LEU A 26 3.87 0.44 -12.42
CA LEU A 26 3.46 -0.22 -13.65
C LEU A 26 1.94 -0.50 -13.62
N GLN A 27 1.42 -1.03 -14.71
CA GLN A 27 0.03 -1.41 -14.81
C GLN A 27 -0.08 -2.86 -15.29
N CYS A 28 -0.92 -3.65 -14.62
CA CYS A 28 -1.26 -5.01 -14.96
C CYS A 28 -2.79 -5.11 -15.05
N ASP A 29 -3.33 -5.05 -16.27
CA ASP A 29 -4.77 -4.88 -16.52
C ASP A 29 -5.32 -3.61 -15.81
N VAL A 30 -6.29 -3.76 -14.91
CA VAL A 30 -6.83 -2.66 -14.11
C VAL A 30 -6.03 -2.38 -12.83
N TYR A 31 -5.07 -3.24 -12.48
CA TYR A 31 -4.33 -3.17 -11.23
C TYR A 31 -3.04 -2.34 -11.38
N PRO A 32 -2.81 -1.32 -10.54
CA PRO A 32 -1.49 -0.73 -10.39
C PRO A 32 -0.52 -1.76 -9.79
N ALA A 33 0.70 -1.79 -10.29
CA ALA A 33 1.66 -2.84 -9.93
C ALA A 33 3.07 -2.28 -9.72
N ILE A 34 3.84 -2.93 -8.84
CA ILE A 34 5.23 -2.62 -8.56
C ILE A 34 6.09 -3.84 -8.90
N ASN A 35 7.19 -3.63 -9.62
CA ASN A 35 7.99 -4.75 -10.11
C ASN A 35 8.87 -5.38 -9.03
N GLU A 36 9.55 -4.53 -8.26
CA GLU A 36 10.55 -4.95 -7.28
C GLU A 36 9.98 -5.04 -5.86
N LYS A 37 10.36 -6.10 -5.13
CA LYS A 37 9.93 -6.31 -3.74
C LYS A 37 10.33 -5.15 -2.83
N LYS A 38 11.54 -4.60 -3.03
CA LYS A 38 12.06 -3.49 -2.22
C LYS A 38 11.18 -2.24 -2.36
N ASP A 39 10.78 -1.90 -3.58
CA ASP A 39 9.92 -0.75 -3.85
C ASP A 39 8.49 -1.01 -3.40
N TYR A 40 8.01 -2.25 -3.46
CA TYR A 40 6.71 -2.62 -2.93
C TYR A 40 6.66 -2.45 -1.39
N ILE A 41 7.68 -2.91 -0.67
CA ILE A 41 7.77 -2.69 0.79
C ILE A 41 7.86 -1.19 1.10
N LYS A 42 8.59 -0.41 0.30
CA LYS A 42 8.64 1.05 0.45
C LYS A 42 7.26 1.67 0.23
N ALA A 43 6.51 1.22 -0.77
CA ALA A 43 5.15 1.68 -1.03
C ALA A 43 4.20 1.34 0.12
N LEU A 44 4.25 0.11 0.64
CA LEU A 44 3.46 -0.29 1.81
C LEU A 44 3.75 0.56 3.05
N ARG A 45 5.03 0.91 3.28
CA ARG A 45 5.39 1.85 4.38
C ARG A 45 4.78 3.23 4.20
N ILE A 46 4.74 3.74 2.96
CA ILE A 46 4.10 5.03 2.66
C ILE A 46 2.59 4.93 2.87
N ILE A 47 1.95 3.89 2.32
CA ILE A 47 0.51 3.62 2.48
C ILE A 47 0.13 3.59 3.97
N TRP A 48 0.91 2.88 4.78
CA TRP A 48 0.68 2.78 6.22
C TRP A 48 0.88 4.12 6.94
N ASN A 49 2.04 4.78 6.74
CA ASN A 49 2.41 5.98 7.47
C ASN A 49 1.50 7.17 7.16
N GLU A 50 1.07 7.31 5.90
CA GLU A 50 0.19 8.40 5.46
C GLU A 50 -1.29 8.01 5.50
N LYS A 51 -1.60 6.79 5.96
CA LYS A 51 -2.96 6.24 6.02
C LYS A 51 -3.71 6.42 4.70
N ILE A 52 -3.04 6.08 3.60
CA ILE A 52 -3.59 6.21 2.26
C ILE A 52 -4.84 5.35 2.14
N GLU A 53 -5.90 5.89 1.54
CA GLU A 53 -7.20 5.25 1.37
C GLU A 53 -7.09 3.78 0.89
N GLY A 54 -7.76 2.88 1.62
CA GLY A 54 -7.64 1.43 1.42
C GLY A 54 -6.42 0.77 2.07
N TRP A 55 -5.67 1.46 2.94
CA TRP A 55 -4.52 0.88 3.65
C TRP A 55 -4.87 -0.39 4.44
N TRP A 56 -6.09 -0.50 4.96
CA TRP A 56 -6.53 -1.66 5.74
C TRP A 56 -6.58 -2.96 4.93
N ASN A 57 -6.59 -2.88 3.59
CA ASN A 57 -6.54 -4.04 2.70
C ASN A 57 -5.21 -4.81 2.77
N TYR A 58 -4.19 -4.24 3.41
CA TYR A 58 -2.83 -4.79 3.48
C TYR A 58 -2.44 -5.29 4.87
N LYS A 59 -3.40 -5.66 5.73
CA LYS A 59 -3.10 -6.16 7.10
C LYS A 59 -2.04 -7.26 7.08
N GLY A 60 -2.21 -8.25 6.20
CA GLY A 60 -1.29 -9.38 6.09
C GLY A 60 0.13 -8.93 5.74
N GLU A 61 0.26 -8.12 4.69
CA GLU A 61 1.54 -7.63 4.19
C GLU A 61 2.24 -6.70 5.19
N PHE A 62 1.50 -5.86 5.92
CA PHE A 62 2.09 -5.00 6.94
C PHE A 62 2.71 -5.81 8.08
N LEU A 63 2.03 -6.86 8.53
CA LEU A 63 2.54 -7.75 9.57
C LEU A 63 3.71 -8.61 9.04
N GLU A 64 3.59 -9.17 7.82
CA GLU A 64 4.65 -9.97 7.19
C GLU A 64 5.96 -9.17 7.06
N TYR A 65 5.87 -7.92 6.57
CA TYR A 65 7.03 -7.06 6.36
C TYR A 65 7.43 -6.23 7.58
N LYS A 66 6.80 -6.47 8.75
CA LYS A 66 7.08 -5.75 10.00
C LYS A 66 7.05 -4.24 9.81
N ILE A 67 6.01 -3.76 9.12
CA ILE A 67 5.73 -2.35 8.90
C ILE A 67 5.00 -1.76 10.12
N CYS A 68 4.12 -2.55 10.74
CA CYS A 68 3.49 -2.28 12.02
C CYS A 68 3.31 -3.59 12.82
N THR A 69 2.98 -3.47 14.10
CA THR A 69 2.48 -4.60 14.91
C THR A 69 0.97 -4.77 14.73
N GLU A 70 0.42 -5.86 15.28
CA GLU A 70 -1.02 -6.09 15.27
C GLU A 70 -1.78 -5.08 16.15
N GLU A 71 -1.18 -4.67 17.27
CA GLU A 71 -1.74 -3.63 18.14
C GLU A 71 -1.76 -2.27 17.42
N GLU A 72 -0.67 -1.91 16.73
CA GLU A 72 -0.60 -0.69 15.94
C GLU A 72 -1.62 -0.69 14.79
N PHE A 73 -1.80 -1.82 14.12
CA PHE A 73 -2.81 -1.98 13.06
C PHE A 73 -4.22 -1.74 13.61
N THR A 74 -4.56 -2.42 14.70
CA THR A 74 -5.89 -2.32 15.33
C THR A 74 -6.16 -0.88 15.76
N LYS A 75 -5.20 -0.26 16.46
CA LYS A 75 -5.34 1.14 16.88
C LYS A 75 -5.55 2.08 15.69
N GLY A 76 -4.80 1.89 14.61
CA GLY A 76 -4.94 2.72 13.43
C GLY A 76 -6.25 2.54 12.66
N PHE A 77 -7.04 1.49 12.95
CA PHE A 77 -8.35 1.25 12.34
C PHE A 77 -9.48 1.89 13.15
N ASP A 78 -9.27 2.10 14.45
CA ASP A 78 -10.25 2.68 15.37
C ASP A 78 -10.18 4.22 15.42
N ASP A 79 -9.10 4.83 14.92
CA ASP A 79 -8.89 6.29 14.79
C ASP A 79 -9.56 6.88 13.53
#